data_AF-A0A842IZN5-F1
#
_entry.id   AF-A0A842IZN5-F1
#
_cell.length_a   1.000
_cell.length_b   1.000
_cell.length_c   1.000
_cell.angle_alpha   90.00
_cell.angle_beta   90.00
_cell.angle_gamma   90.00
#
_symmetry.space_group_name_H-M   'P 1'
#
loop_
_entity.id
_entity.type
_entity.pdbx_description
1 polymer ?
#
loop_
_entity_poly.entity_id
_entity_poly.type
_entity_poly.pdbx_seq_one_letter_code
_entity_poly.pdbx_strand_id
1 'polypeptide(L)'
;MENIQKYLEFIQEFHEGRDYFKCHEILEDIWIEETGCKTKIHPAIKLLLVAVGAHHWRNRNLRGASIVFERSLTNFNEIKEKIDEIGINSDELDKIIKTKIICIKNGFEYEDFDLPYKK
;
A
#
# COMPACT_ATOMS: atom_id res chain seq x y z
N MET A 1 12.13 13.88 -3.60
CA MET A 1 11.52 13.42 -2.34
C MET A 1 12.62 13.05 -1.35
N GLU A 2 12.43 13.40 -0.09
CA GLU A 2 13.42 13.26 0.99
C GLU A 2 13.67 11.79 1.39
N ASN A 3 12.68 10.89 1.20
CA ASN A 3 12.76 9.48 1.61
C ASN A 3 12.76 8.45 0.47
N ILE A 4 13.30 8.78 -0.70
CA ILE A 4 13.27 7.86 -1.86
C ILE A 4 13.87 6.47 -1.52
N GLN A 5 14.94 6.40 -0.73
CA GLN A 5 15.58 5.14 -0.37
C GLN A 5 14.68 4.25 0.50
N LYS A 6 13.92 4.82 1.44
CA LYS A 6 12.98 4.07 2.28
C LYS A 6 11.80 3.56 1.46
N TYR A 7 11.31 4.32 0.47
CA TYR A 7 10.30 3.82 -0.46
C TYR A 7 10.82 2.64 -1.29
N LEU A 8 12.08 2.67 -1.74
CA LEU A 8 12.69 1.53 -2.43
C LEU A 8 12.82 0.31 -1.53
N GLU A 9 13.21 0.50 -0.26
CA GLU A 9 13.25 -0.58 0.73
C GLU A 9 11.85 -1.18 0.95
N PHE A 10 10.83 -0.33 1.10
CA PHE A 10 9.43 -0.77 1.18
C PHE A 10 9.03 -1.60 -0.05
N ILE A 11 9.35 -1.15 -1.26
CA ILE A 11 8.99 -1.86 -2.50
C ILE A 11 9.69 -3.22 -2.54
N GLN A 12 10.99 -3.27 -2.22
CA GLN A 12 11.74 -4.52 -2.17
C GLN A 12 11.16 -5.47 -1.12
N GLU A 13 10.87 -4.99 0.08
CA GLU A 13 10.26 -5.80 1.14
C GLU A 13 8.88 -6.31 0.73
N PHE A 14 8.08 -5.48 0.05
CA PHE A 14 6.76 -5.86 -0.44
C PHE A 14 6.85 -6.93 -1.53
N HIS A 15 7.79 -6.82 -2.47
CA HIS A 15 7.95 -7.73 -3.61
C HIS A 15 8.67 -9.04 -3.26
N GLU A 16 9.77 -8.96 -2.53
CA GLU A 16 10.67 -10.10 -2.28
C GLU A 16 10.43 -10.72 -0.91
N GLY A 17 10.43 -9.88 0.14
CA GLY A 17 10.33 -10.35 1.51
C GLY A 17 8.92 -10.78 1.92
N ARG A 18 7.90 -10.17 1.33
CA ARG A 18 6.48 -10.35 1.67
C ARG A 18 6.22 -10.12 3.17
N ASP A 19 7.08 -9.34 3.83
CA ASP A 19 6.92 -8.92 5.22
C ASP A 19 6.11 -7.62 5.27
N TYR A 20 4.80 -7.80 5.33
CA TYR A 20 3.87 -6.68 5.39
C TYR A 20 3.92 -5.91 6.71
N PHE A 21 4.46 -6.51 7.78
CA PHE A 21 4.67 -5.81 9.04
C PHE A 21 5.85 -4.86 8.91
N LYS A 22 6.97 -5.32 8.34
CA LYS A 22 8.12 -4.45 8.05
C LYS A 22 7.76 -3.36 7.03
N CYS A 23 6.95 -3.68 6.02
CA CYS A 23 6.41 -2.65 5.11
C CYS A 23 5.63 -1.55 5.85
N HIS A 24 4.83 -1.94 6.86
CA HIS A 24 4.10 -0.99 7.69
C HIS A 24 5.06 -0.07 8.45
N GLU A 25 6.07 -0.64 9.12
CA GLU A 25 7.05 0.13 9.90
C GLU A 25 7.79 1.15 9.02
N ILE A 26 8.28 0.73 7.84
CA ILE A 26 8.98 1.63 6.89
C ILE A 26 8.09 2.81 6.48
N LEU A 27 6.83 2.54 6.14
CA LEU A 27 5.90 3.57 5.66
C LEU A 27 5.38 4.47 6.78
N GLU A 28 5.25 3.95 8.00
CA GLU A 28 4.93 4.74 9.19
C GLU A 28 6.06 5.73 9.48
N ASP A 29 7.32 5.29 9.44
CA ASP A 29 8.49 6.14 9.62
C ASP A 29 8.54 7.28 8.59
N ILE A 30 8.35 6.97 7.30
CA ILE A 30 8.30 7.99 6.24
C ILE A 30 7.20 9.01 6.53
N TRP A 31 6.01 8.54 6.91
CA TRP A 31 4.88 9.41 7.18
C TRP A 31 5.13 10.34 8.39
N ILE A 32 5.73 9.81 9.45
CA ILE A 32 6.09 10.58 10.65
C ILE A 32 7.14 11.65 10.29
N GLU A 33 8.19 11.28 9.56
CA GLU A 33 9.27 12.19 9.18
C GLU A 33 8.78 13.31 8.26
N GLU A 34 7.98 13.00 7.24
CA GLU A 34 7.56 13.99 6.23
C GLU A 34 6.41 14.89 6.69
N THR A 35 5.59 14.43 7.65
CA THR A 35 4.37 15.15 8.05
C THR A 35 4.30 15.53 9.52
N GLY A 36 5.13 14.94 10.39
CA GLY A 36 5.00 15.07 11.84
C GLY A 36 3.63 14.60 12.36
N CYS A 37 3.06 13.58 11.72
CA CYS A 37 1.71 13.04 12.00
C CYS A 37 0.54 14.02 11.76
N LYS A 38 0.75 15.11 11.02
CA LYS A 38 -0.25 16.19 10.89
C LYS A 38 -1.37 15.90 9.88
N THR A 39 -1.19 14.96 8.97
CA THR A 39 -2.19 14.64 7.92
C THR A 39 -2.24 13.15 7.63
N LYS A 40 -3.40 12.61 7.26
CA LYS A 40 -3.54 11.23 6.75
C LYS A 40 -3.63 11.15 5.23
N ILE A 41 -3.60 12.29 4.54
CA ILE A 41 -3.59 12.40 3.08
C ILE A 41 -2.14 12.43 2.63
N HIS A 42 -1.53 11.24 2.53
CA HIS A 42 -0.12 11.06 2.22
C HIS A 42 0.10 9.73 1.46
N PRO A 43 0.99 9.66 0.45
CA PRO A 43 1.29 8.43 -0.28
C PRO A 43 1.71 7.28 0.66
N ALA A 44 2.60 7.54 1.63
CA ALA A 44 3.03 6.54 2.61
C ALA A 44 1.84 5.89 3.36
N ILE A 45 0.84 6.67 3.76
CA ILE A 45 -0.37 6.14 4.43
C ILE A 45 -1.20 5.26 3.49
N LYS A 46 -1.33 5.62 2.20
CA LYS A 46 -2.10 4.78 1.26
C LYS A 46 -1.39 3.46 0.98
N LEU A 47 -0.08 3.50 0.79
CA LEU A 47 0.75 2.31 0.62
C LEU A 47 0.78 1.45 1.89
N LEU A 48 0.74 2.07 3.08
CA LEU A 48 0.73 1.37 4.36
C LEU A 48 -0.56 0.57 4.50
N LEU A 49 -1.69 1.18 4.15
CA LEU A 49 -2.97 0.48 4.11
C LEU A 49 -2.95 -0.68 3.09
N VAL A 50 -2.28 -0.55 1.94
CA VAL A 50 -2.11 -1.68 1.01
C VAL A 50 -1.34 -2.83 1.65
N ALA A 51 -0.23 -2.57 2.35
CA ALA A 51 0.53 -3.59 3.07
C ALA A 51 -0.30 -4.25 4.19
N VAL A 52 -0.98 -3.46 5.02
CA VAL A 52 -1.84 -3.98 6.10
C VAL A 52 -3.02 -4.79 5.54
N GLY A 53 -3.60 -4.35 4.41
CA GLY A 53 -4.65 -5.08 3.71
C GLY A 53 -4.17 -6.46 3.22
N ALA A 54 -2.97 -6.51 2.62
CA ALA A 54 -2.34 -7.77 2.21
C ALA A 54 -2.06 -8.68 3.41
N HIS A 55 -1.54 -8.13 4.52
CA HIS A 55 -1.32 -8.86 5.77
C HIS A 55 -2.62 -9.52 6.30
N HIS A 56 -3.71 -8.76 6.37
CA HIS A 56 -4.99 -9.30 6.82
C HIS A 56 -5.50 -10.41 5.90
N TRP A 57 -5.37 -10.23 4.57
CA TRP A 57 -5.84 -11.22 3.62
C TRP A 57 -5.02 -12.52 3.72
N ARG A 58 -3.70 -12.42 3.81
CA ARG A 58 -2.78 -13.56 4.01
C ARG A 58 -3.13 -14.36 5.27
N ASN A 59 -3.56 -13.69 6.34
CA ASN A 59 -4.01 -14.31 7.58
C ASN A 59 -5.48 -14.77 7.55
N ARG A 60 -6.09 -14.89 6.36
CA ARG A 60 -7.49 -15.30 6.14
C ARG A 60 -8.52 -14.38 6.82
N ASN A 61 -8.13 -13.17 7.22
CA ASN A 61 -9.04 -12.16 7.74
C ASN A 61 -9.61 -11.31 6.58
N LEU A 62 -10.54 -11.90 5.83
CA LEU A 62 -11.14 -11.27 4.65
C LEU A 62 -11.88 -9.97 4.98
N ARG A 63 -12.60 -9.94 6.11
CA ARG A 63 -13.33 -8.73 6.55
C ARG A 63 -12.36 -7.58 6.83
N GLY A 64 -11.29 -7.84 7.57
CA GLY A 64 -10.25 -6.85 7.86
C GLY A 64 -9.58 -6.36 6.57
N ALA A 65 -9.21 -7.29 5.69
CA ALA A 65 -8.59 -6.98 4.42
C ALA A 65 -9.45 -6.05 3.55
N SER A 66 -10.74 -6.37 3.35
CA SER A 66 -11.64 -5.55 2.54
C SER A 66 -11.75 -4.13 3.08
N ILE A 67 -11.93 -3.97 4.39
CA ILE A 67 -12.05 -2.64 5.02
C ILE A 67 -10.78 -1.82 4.83
N VAL A 68 -9.61 -2.44 5.00
CA VAL A 68 -8.32 -1.75 4.91
C VAL A 68 -7.99 -1.37 3.46
N PHE A 69 -8.20 -2.28 2.50
CA PHE A 69 -8.03 -1.96 1.08
C PHE A 69 -8.98 -0.85 0.61
N GLU A 70 -10.25 -0.85 1.04
CA GLU A 70 -11.17 0.25 0.70
C GLU A 70 -10.71 1.59 1.26
N ARG A 71 -10.15 1.61 2.49
CA ARG A 71 -9.56 2.82 3.08
C ARG A 71 -8.34 3.32 2.30
N SER A 72 -7.56 2.42 1.70
CA SER A 72 -6.41 2.80 0.86
C SER A 72 -6.83 3.63 -0.37
N LEU A 73 -8.06 3.48 -0.85
CA LEU A 73 -8.63 4.26 -1.96
C LEU A 73 -9.23 5.61 -1.55
N THR A 74 -9.39 5.88 -0.25
CA THR A 74 -9.96 7.14 0.24
C THR A 74 -9.00 8.30 -0.06
N ASN A 75 -9.48 9.39 -0.68
CA ASN A 75 -8.65 10.52 -1.15
C ASN A 75 -7.48 10.10 -2.08
N PHE A 76 -7.55 8.92 -2.73
CA PHE A 76 -6.43 8.41 -3.53
C PHE A 76 -6.08 9.33 -4.72
N ASN A 77 -7.10 9.95 -5.34
CA ASN A 77 -6.90 10.90 -6.43
C ASN A 77 -6.07 12.13 -6.03
N GLU A 78 -6.10 12.54 -4.76
CA GLU A 78 -5.34 13.71 -4.28
C GLU A 78 -3.84 13.42 -4.13
N ILE A 79 -3.44 12.15 -4.16
CA ILE A 79 -2.07 11.71 -3.93
C ILE A 79 -1.49 10.90 -5.10
N LYS A 80 -2.23 10.76 -6.20
CA LYS A 80 -1.80 9.98 -7.38
C LYS A 80 -0.46 10.44 -7.92
N GLU A 81 -0.31 11.73 -8.17
CA GLU A 81 0.92 12.32 -8.69
C GLU A 81 2.13 12.02 -7.78
N LYS A 82 1.93 12.09 -6.46
CA LYS A 82 2.99 11.75 -5.48
C LYS A 82 3.32 10.26 -5.46
N ILE A 83 2.35 9.38 -5.69
CA ILE A 83 2.61 7.94 -5.87
C ILE A 83 3.42 7.71 -7.15
N ASP A 84 3.09 8.40 -8.24
CA ASP A 84 3.82 8.30 -9.51
C ASP A 84 5.27 8.82 -9.37
N GLU A 85 5.50 9.88 -8.58
CA GLU A 85 6.84 10.37 -8.25
C GLU A 85 7.71 9.33 -7.51
N ILE A 86 7.09 8.39 -6.78
CA ILE A 86 7.77 7.26 -6.10
C ILE A 86 8.17 6.17 -7.10
N GLY A 87 7.67 6.24 -8.34
CA GLY A 87 7.89 5.25 -9.39
C GLY A 87 6.83 4.13 -9.42
N ILE A 88 5.78 4.23 -8.59
CA ILE A 88 4.65 3.31 -8.62
C ILE A 88 3.57 3.90 -9.52
N ASN A 89 3.13 3.17 -10.55
CA ASN A 89 2.05 3.65 -11.41
C ASN A 89 0.73 3.72 -10.64
N SER A 90 0.25 4.94 -10.38
CA SER A 90 -0.90 5.17 -9.50
C SER A 90 -2.22 4.63 -10.09
N ASP A 91 -2.39 4.72 -11.41
CA ASP A 91 -3.57 4.21 -12.11
C ASP A 91 -3.64 2.68 -12.12
N GLU A 92 -2.50 2.01 -12.30
CA GLU A 92 -2.40 0.56 -12.23
C GLU A 92 -2.58 0.07 -10.79
N LEU A 93 -2.05 0.81 -9.82
CA LEU A 93 -2.21 0.49 -8.40
C LEU A 93 -3.68 0.56 -7.97
N ASP A 94 -4.41 1.60 -8.39
CA ASP A 94 -5.85 1.73 -8.16
C ASP A 94 -6.64 0.53 -8.72
N LYS A 95 -6.29 0.08 -9.94
CA LYS A 95 -6.90 -1.11 -10.56
C LYS A 95 -6.58 -2.39 -9.78
N ILE A 96 -5.32 -2.58 -9.37
CA ILE A 96 -4.90 -3.73 -8.57
C ILE A 96 -5.68 -3.78 -7.27
N ILE A 97 -5.74 -2.67 -6.52
CA ILE A 97 -6.46 -2.60 -5.25
C ILE A 97 -7.94 -2.94 -5.44
N LYS A 98 -8.60 -2.37 -6.46
CA LYS A 98 -10.02 -2.67 -6.77
C LYS A 98 -10.24 -4.13 -7.11
N THR A 99 -9.37 -4.74 -7.93
CA THR A 99 -9.43 -6.17 -8.23
C THR A 99 -9.26 -7.01 -6.96
N LYS A 100 -8.28 -6.68 -6.10
CA LYS A 100 -8.08 -7.42 -4.84
C LYS A 100 -9.27 -7.29 -3.90
N ILE A 101 -9.92 -6.13 -3.80
CA ILE A 101 -11.18 -5.96 -3.05
C ILE A 101 -12.26 -6.91 -3.58
N ILE A 102 -12.41 -7.02 -4.91
CA ILE A 102 -13.37 -7.95 -5.53
C ILE A 102 -13.01 -9.39 -5.16
N CYS A 103 -11.74 -9.80 -5.25
CA CYS A 103 -11.29 -11.14 -4.87
C CYS A 103 -11.64 -11.46 -3.41
N ILE A 104 -11.30 -10.55 -2.48
CA ILE A 104 -11.58 -10.70 -1.06
C ILE A 104 -13.08 -10.85 -0.78
N LYS A 105 -13.91 -10.01 -1.43
CA LYS A 105 -15.37 -10.06 -1.26
C LYS A 105 -16.00 -11.34 -1.80
N ASN A 106 -15.38 -11.97 -2.79
CA ASN A 106 -15.80 -13.27 -3.30
C ASN A 106 -15.21 -14.46 -2.54
N GLY A 107 -14.44 -14.21 -1.47
CA GLY A 107 -13.90 -15.26 -0.62
C GLY A 107 -12.67 -15.97 -1.19
N PHE A 108 -12.01 -15.40 -2.20
CA PHE A 108 -10.79 -15.97 -2.74
C PHE A 108 -9.67 -15.94 -1.70
N GLU A 109 -8.86 -16.99 -1.69
CA GLU A 109 -7.65 -17.05 -0.86
C GLU A 109 -6.62 -16.00 -1.31
N TYR A 110 -5.69 -15.69 -0.42
CA TYR A 110 -4.63 -14.74 -0.68
C TYR A 110 -3.67 -15.27 -1.74
N GLU A 111 -3.29 -14.39 -2.67
CA GLU A 111 -2.26 -14.62 -3.67
C GLU A 111 -1.30 -13.44 -3.66
N ASP A 112 0.00 -13.74 -3.72
CA ASP A 112 1.06 -12.74 -3.86
C ASP A 112 0.77 -11.81 -5.04
N PHE A 113 1.08 -10.53 -4.88
CA PHE A 113 0.95 -9.55 -5.94
C PHE A 113 2.00 -8.48 -5.76
N ASP A 114 2.35 -7.84 -6.87
CA ASP A 114 3.37 -6.80 -6.88
C ASP A 114 2.74 -5.42 -7.07
N LEU A 115 3.34 -4.44 -6.42
CA LEU A 115 3.10 -3.03 -6.73
C LEU A 115 3.57 -2.76 -8.17
N PRO A 116 2.86 -1.93 -8.95
CA PRO A 116 3.20 -1.62 -10.34
C PRO A 116 4.35 -0.62 -10.40
N TYR A 117 5.51 -1.04 -9.92
CA TYR A 117 6.73 -0.24 -9.86
C TYR A 117 7.45 -0.30 -11.20
N LYS A 118 7.81 0.87 -11.74
CA LYS A 118 8.63 1.01 -12.94
C LYS A 118 10.03 1.41 -12.51
N LYS A 119 10.99 0.53 -12.80
CA LYS A 119 12.42 0.77 -12.58
C LYS A 119 12.97 1.80 -13.56
#